data_AF-A0AAE1PVD6-F1
#
_entry.id   AF-A0AAE1PVD6-F1
#
_cell.length_a   1.000
_cell.length_b   1.000
_cell.length_c   1.000
_cell.angle_alpha   90.00
_cell.angle_beta   90.00
_cell.angle_gamma   90.00
#
_symmetry.space_group_name_H-M   'P 1'
#
loop_
_entity.id
_entity.type
_entity.pdbx_description
1 polymer ?
#
loop_
_entity_poly.entity_id
_entity_poly.type
_entity_poly.pdbx_seq_one_letter_code
_entity_poly.pdbx_strand_id
1 'polypeptide(L)' 'MNLHVCHFPTTSFYNLSTFMITRHRKDVSNFDKQFTSERTELTPTDKLFMMNLDQTEFLGFSYLNPEYIQHV' A
#
# COMPACT_ATOMS: atom_id res chain seq x y z
N MET A 1 19.91 -0.77 -6.76
CA MET A 1 18.58 -0.72 -6.13
C MET A 1 18.79 -0.67 -4.64
N ASN A 2 18.87 0.55 -4.08
CA ASN A 2 19.15 0.71 -2.65
C ASN A 2 17.88 0.43 -1.86
N LEU A 3 17.92 -0.62 -1.04
CA LEU A 3 16.95 -0.86 0.00
C LEU A 3 17.13 0.27 1.02
N HIS A 4 16.25 1.27 0.99
CA HIS A 4 16.23 2.31 2.02
C HIS A 4 15.67 1.67 3.29
N VAL A 5 16.57 1.05 4.07
CA VAL A 5 16.29 0.64 5.43
C VAL A 5 15.90 1.90 6.18
N CYS A 6 14.66 1.95 6.68
CA CYS A 6 14.20 3.05 7.52
C CYS A 6 15.16 3.14 8.72
N HIS A 7 16.06 4.12 8.73
CA HIS A 7 16.88 4.43 9.88
C HIS A 7 15.96 4.94 10.99
N PHE A 8 15.63 4.07 11.94
CA PHE A 8 15.04 4.50 13.19
C PHE A 8 16.13 5.22 14.00
N PRO A 9 15.95 6.50 14.37
CA PRO A 9 16.92 7.20 15.21
C PRO A 9 16.95 6.51 16.57
N THR A 10 18.12 6.01 16.93
CA THR A 10 18.41 5.49 18.27
C THR A 10 18.40 6.65 19.25
N THR A 11 17.30 6.87 19.99
CA THR A 11 17.36 7.53 21.30
C THR A 11 16.12 7.25 22.15
N SER A 12 16.38 6.58 23.27
CA SER A 12 15.66 6.62 24.54
C SER A 12 14.31 5.92 24.66
N PHE A 13 14.20 5.18 25.76
CA PHE A 13 13.09 4.35 26.22
C PHE A 13 11.78 5.13 26.37
N TYR A 14 11.03 5.31 25.28
CA TYR A 14 9.64 5.76 25.35
C TYR A 14 8.73 4.63 24.87
N ASN A 15 8.00 4.09 25.85
CA ASN A 15 6.81 3.26 25.77
C ASN A 15 6.37 2.82 24.36
N LEU A 16 6.58 1.53 24.06
CA LEU A 16 6.18 0.87 22.81
C LEU A 16 4.65 0.93 22.55
N SER A 17 3.83 1.39 23.51
CA SER A 17 2.38 1.46 23.39
C SER A 17 1.83 2.70 22.66
N THR A 18 2.64 3.74 22.42
CA THR A 18 2.12 5.05 21.97
C THR A 18 2.15 5.26 20.45
N PHE A 19 2.95 4.49 19.69
CA PHE A 19 3.22 4.83 18.29
C PHE A 19 2.19 4.29 17.28
N MET A 20 1.36 3.31 17.64
CA MET A 20 0.45 2.62 16.71
C MET A 20 -1.03 2.84 17.02
N ILE A 21 -1.42 4.05 17.43
CA ILE A 21 -2.84 4.37 17.68
C ILE A 21 -3.43 5.02 16.43
N THR A 22 -4.31 4.30 15.73
CA THR A 22 -5.16 4.86 14.67
C THR A 22 -6.29 5.64 15.32
N ARG A 23 -6.24 6.97 15.25
CA ARG A 23 -7.20 7.84 15.97
C ARG A 23 -8.54 8.00 15.24
N HIS A 24 -8.55 7.75 13.94
CA HIS A 24 -9.71 7.94 13.06
C HIS A 24 -9.62 7.03 11.83
N ARG A 25 -10.75 6.72 11.18
CA ARG A 25 -10.81 5.84 9.99
C ARG A 25 -9.91 6.30 8.82
N LYS A 26 -9.61 7.59 8.75
CA LYS A 26 -8.73 8.21 7.74
C LYS A 26 -7.38 8.64 8.31
N ASP A 27 -7.01 8.19 9.51
CA ASP A 27 -5.72 8.53 10.08
C ASP A 27 -4.60 7.86 9.29
N VAL A 28 -3.72 8.67 8.72
CA VAL A 28 -2.58 8.23 7.93
C VAL A 28 -1.25 8.56 8.62
N SER A 29 -1.26 8.90 9.91
CA SER A 29 -0.06 9.33 10.65
C SER A 29 1.07 8.31 10.67
N ASN A 30 0.75 7.03 10.46
CA ASN A 30 1.72 5.94 10.45
C ASN A 30 2.30 5.67 9.05
N PHE A 31 1.90 6.45 8.05
CA PHE A 31 2.39 6.39 6.68
C PHE A 31 3.22 7.64 6.37
N ASP A 32 4.20 7.47 5.48
CA ASP A 32 4.99 8.61 4.99
C ASP A 32 4.10 9.60 4.24
N LYS A 33 4.25 10.88 4.56
CA LYS A 33 3.51 11.97 3.92
C LYS A 33 3.76 12.05 2.43
N GLN A 34 4.91 11.57 1.95
CA GLN A 34 5.19 11.52 0.52
C GLN A 34 4.08 10.77 -0.23
N PHE A 35 3.67 9.60 0.26
CA PHE A 35 2.63 8.80 -0.39
C PHE A 35 1.22 9.35 -0.12
N THR A 36 0.94 9.83 1.10
CA THR A 36 -0.42 10.27 1.46
C THR A 36 -0.80 11.62 0.86
N SER A 37 0.19 12.39 0.40
CA SER A 37 -0.02 13.68 -0.25
C SER A 37 -0.13 13.57 -1.78
N GLU A 38 0.30 12.45 -2.36
CA GLU A 38 0.12 12.15 -3.78
C GLU A 38 -1.36 11.97 -4.11
N ARG A 39 -1.73 12.27 -5.36
CA ARG A 39 -3.10 12.07 -5.83
C ARG A 39 -3.38 10.57 -5.95
N THR A 40 -4.59 10.17 -5.58
CA THR A 40 -5.05 8.78 -5.73
C THR A 40 -5.43 8.52 -7.19
N GLU A 41 -4.43 8.44 -8.07
CA GLU A 41 -4.60 8.21 -9.49
C GLU A 41 -3.71 7.05 -9.97
N LEU A 42 -4.20 6.31 -10.96
CA LEU A 42 -3.42 5.28 -11.63
C LEU A 42 -2.53 5.95 -12.67
N THR A 43 -1.27 5.54 -12.73
CA THR A 43 -0.37 5.96 -13.81
C THR A 43 -0.98 5.53 -15.16
N PRO A 44 -1.11 6.43 -16.15
CA PRO A 44 -1.62 6.07 -17.47
C PRO A 44 -0.77 4.98 -18.12
N THR A 45 -1.43 3.97 -18.71
CA THR A 45 -0.76 2.86 -19.40
C THR A 45 -0.58 3.15 -20.89
N ASP A 46 0.54 2.74 -21.47
CA ASP A 46 0.75 2.76 -22.92
C ASP A 46 0.03 1.57 -23.58
N LYS A 47 -0.85 1.86 -24.55
CA LYS A 47 -1.64 0.84 -25.26
C LYS A 47 -0.77 -0.15 -26.02
N LEU A 48 0.33 0.31 -26.62
CA LEU A 48 1.24 -0.57 -27.36
C LEU A 48 1.97 -1.52 -26.41
N PHE A 49 2.35 -1.03 -25.24
CA PHE A 49 2.94 -1.88 -24.21
C PHE A 49 1.95 -2.94 -23.74
N MET A 50 0.71 -2.55 -23.45
CA MET A 50 -0.34 -3.48 -22.99
C MET A 50 -0.68 -4.56 -24.03
N MET A 51 -0.71 -4.23 -25.32
CA MET A 51 -0.99 -5.18 -26.41
C MET A 51 0.10 -6.24 -26.58
N ASN A 52 1.34 -5.93 -26.18
CA ASN A 52 2.48 -6.83 -26.31
C ASN A 52 2.66 -7.75 -25.08
N LEU A 53 1.79 -7.65 -24.07
CA LEU A 53 1.83 -8.52 -22.90
C LEU A 53 1.14 -9.85 -23.19
N ASP A 54 1.80 -10.96 -22.84
CA ASP A 54 1.15 -12.27 -22.84
C ASP A 54 0.12 -12.36 -21.72
N GLN A 55 -1.16 -12.33 -22.08
CA GLN A 55 -2.27 -12.39 -21.13
C GLN A 55 -2.41 -13.77 -20.47
N THR A 56 -1.82 -14.82 -21.07
CA THR A 56 -1.94 -16.18 -20.55
C THR A 56 -1.18 -16.38 -19.24
N GLU A 57 -0.16 -15.56 -18.98
CA GLU A 57 0.58 -15.55 -17.71
C GLU A 57 -0.30 -15.15 -16.51
N PHE A 58 -1.43 -14.49 -16.75
CA PHE A 58 -2.37 -14.04 -15.71
C PHE A 58 -3.57 -14.97 -15.55
N LEU A 59 -3.59 -16.13 -16.22
CA LEU A 59 -4.65 -17.13 -16.04
C LEU A 59 -4.67 -17.62 -14.59
N GLY A 60 -5.86 -17.64 -13.99
CA GLY A 60 -6.05 -18.01 -12.58
C GLY A 60 -5.72 -16.91 -11.57
N PHE A 61 -5.42 -15.69 -12.00
CA PHE A 61 -5.18 -14.55 -11.09
C PHE A 61 -6.44 -14.10 -10.34
N SER A 62 -7.62 -14.25 -10.93
CA SER A 62 -8.88 -13.83 -10.32
C SER A 62 -9.19 -14.66 -9.06
N TYR A 63 -9.27 -13.99 -7.92
CA TYR A 63 -9.62 -14.57 -6.62
C TYR A 63 -10.64 -13.68 -5.91
N LEU A 64 -11.65 -14.30 -5.32
CA LEU A 64 -12.57 -13.67 -4.37
C LEU A 64 -12.56 -14.51 -3.09
N ASN A 65 -12.43 -13.87 -1.93
CA ASN A 65 -12.53 -14.56 -0.65
C ASN A 65 -13.95 -15.13 -0.47
N PRO A 66 -14.14 -16.46 -0.37
CA PRO A 66 -15.46 -17.08 -0.20
C PRO A 66 -16.16 -16.67 1.09
N GLU A 67 -15.40 -16.28 2.12
CA GLU A 67 -15.91 -15.86 3.43
C GLU A 67 -16.24 -14.37 3.50
N TYR A 68 -16.14 -13.64 2.38
CA TYR A 68 -16.43 -12.20 2.37
C TYR A 68 -17.94 -11.95 2.45
N ILE A 69 -18.41 -11.57 3.64
CA ILE A 69 -19.79 -11.13 3.89
C ILE A 69 -19.85 -9.61 3.80
N GLN A 70 -20.53 -9.09 2.78
CA GLN A 70 -20.76 -7.65 2.64
C GLN A 70 -21.91 -7.22 3.56
N HIS A 71 -21.60 -6.49 4.63
CA HIS A 71 -22.61 -5.77 5.39
C HIS A 71 -23.04 -4.54 4.59
N VAL A 72 -24.26 -4.59 4.03
CA VAL A 72 -24.92 -3.46 3.35
C VAL A 72 -25.77 -2.69 4.36
#